data_AF-A0A7W0MZ05-F1
#
_entry.id   AF-A0A7W0MZ05-F1
#
_cell.length_a   1.000
_cell.length_b   1.000
_cell.length_c   1.000
_cell.angle_alpha   90.00
_cell.angle_beta   90.00
_cell.angle_gamma   90.00
#
_symmetry.space_group_name_H-M   'P 1'
#
loop_
_entity.id
_entity.type
_entity.pdbx_description
1 polymer ?
#
loop_
_entity_poly.entity_id
_entity_poly.type
_entity_poly.pdbx_seq_one_letter_code
_entity_poly.pdbx_strand_id
1 'polypeptide(L)'
;MLRKLLVTALVAGFAAAPAQAARTLLMPGVTYERQVQFTSQGPVAIHVLLAPKPGGLYSLKPVLSNGAIVGLERVTAMQRAVTGATTAGVNGDLFREDGLPSGVLLQSGALARSPSPDRSSIGIGADGSLQVERVKVFATWRGSGQRRALLLNLPPGPNGVSLFTSAWGPTTPAGSGATEAVLPLYPPATPNIDLTGTVGEIRQGGGTPIPPGGAVVVARGTGATRLTA
;
A
#
# COMPACT_ATOMS: atom_id res chain seq x y z
N MET A 1 43.06 -34.38 -35.13
CA MET A 1 41.69 -34.57 -34.57
C MET A 1 41.57 -34.17 -33.10
N LEU A 2 42.62 -34.37 -32.27
CA LEU A 2 42.66 -34.00 -30.85
C LEU A 2 42.35 -32.51 -30.54
N ARG A 3 42.82 -31.60 -31.40
CA ARG A 3 42.61 -30.14 -31.25
C ARG A 3 41.15 -29.71 -31.43
N LYS A 4 40.37 -30.43 -32.24
CA LYS A 4 38.94 -30.13 -32.47
C LYS A 4 38.08 -30.62 -31.30
N LEU A 5 38.44 -31.76 -30.70
CA LEU A 5 37.82 -32.30 -29.49
C LEU A 5 38.04 -31.42 -28.25
N LEU A 6 39.25 -30.85 -28.11
CA LEU A 6 39.56 -29.90 -27.03
C LEU A 6 38.72 -28.61 -27.11
N VAL A 7 38.44 -28.11 -28.31
CA VAL A 7 37.62 -26.91 -28.50
C VAL A 7 36.13 -27.19 -28.24
N THR A 8 35.62 -28.38 -28.59
CA THR A 8 34.23 -28.75 -28.27
C THR A 8 34.02 -28.97 -26.77
N ALA A 9 35.01 -29.53 -26.07
CA ALA A 9 34.99 -29.67 -24.61
C ALA A 9 35.07 -28.30 -23.90
N LEU A 10 35.80 -27.33 -24.45
CA LEU A 10 35.88 -25.98 -23.87
C LEU A 10 34.57 -25.20 -24.04
N VAL A 11 33.86 -25.38 -25.17
CA VAL A 11 32.56 -24.71 -25.41
C VAL A 11 31.42 -25.38 -24.61
N ALA A 12 31.50 -26.69 -24.35
CA ALA A 12 30.55 -27.38 -23.47
C ALA A 12 30.67 -26.95 -21.98
N GLY A 13 31.83 -26.42 -21.56
CA GLY A 13 32.05 -25.86 -20.22
C GLY A 13 31.40 -24.49 -19.96
N PHE A 14 30.92 -23.80 -21.00
CA PHE A 14 30.26 -22.49 -20.87
C PHE A 14 28.74 -22.56 -20.73
N ALA A 15 28.14 -23.76 -20.76
CA ALA A 15 26.81 -23.98 -20.19
C ALA A 15 26.93 -24.01 -18.66
N ALA A 16 27.42 -22.92 -18.06
CA ALA A 16 27.41 -22.75 -16.62
C ALA A 16 25.94 -22.76 -16.18
N ALA A 17 25.50 -23.88 -15.62
CA ALA A 17 24.31 -23.90 -14.78
C ALA A 17 24.44 -22.73 -13.80
N PRO A 18 23.37 -21.96 -13.54
CA PRO A 18 23.45 -20.84 -12.62
C PRO A 18 24.06 -21.35 -11.32
N ALA A 19 25.18 -20.76 -10.90
CA ALA A 19 25.79 -21.07 -9.62
C ALA A 19 24.74 -20.75 -8.55
N GLN A 20 24.05 -21.79 -8.08
CA GLN A 20 22.96 -21.66 -7.14
C GLN A 20 23.59 -21.30 -5.80
N ALA A 21 23.58 -20.01 -5.46
CA ALA A 21 24.09 -19.56 -4.18
C ALA A 21 23.37 -20.32 -3.06
N ALA A 22 24.11 -20.79 -2.06
CA ALA A 22 23.53 -21.50 -0.92
C ALA A 22 22.44 -20.64 -0.27
N ARG A 23 21.29 -21.24 -0.02
CA ARG A 23 20.17 -20.60 0.67
C ARG A 23 20.57 -20.31 2.12
N THR A 24 20.39 -19.05 2.55
CA THR A 24 20.54 -18.64 3.93
C THR A 24 19.20 -18.78 4.65
N LEU A 25 19.14 -19.57 5.72
CA LEU A 25 17.96 -19.63 6.59
C LEU A 25 17.84 -18.31 7.37
N LEU A 26 16.70 -17.62 7.27
CA LEU A 26 16.44 -16.37 7.99
C LEU A 26 15.66 -16.60 9.29
N MET A 27 14.66 -17.48 9.22
CA MET A 27 13.81 -17.92 10.32
C MET A 27 13.19 -19.28 9.94
N PRO A 28 12.56 -20.04 10.85
CA PRO A 28 11.95 -21.32 10.51
C PRO A 28 11.08 -21.20 9.24
N GLY A 29 11.30 -22.09 8.27
CA GLY A 29 10.58 -22.11 7.00
C GLY A 29 10.89 -21.00 5.99
N VAL A 30 11.66 -19.96 6.36
CA VAL A 30 11.95 -18.79 5.49
C VAL A 30 13.42 -18.70 5.15
N THR A 31 13.72 -18.70 3.85
CA THR A 31 15.10 -18.64 3.33
C THR A 31 15.31 -17.47 2.39
N TYR A 32 16.54 -16.97 2.36
CA TYR A 32 17.04 -15.99 1.41
C TYR A 32 18.03 -16.63 0.45
N GLU A 33 17.94 -16.28 -0.84
CA GLU A 33 18.97 -16.59 -1.82
C GLU A 33 19.24 -15.40 -2.74
N ARG A 34 20.49 -15.26 -3.16
CA ARG A 34 20.92 -14.29 -4.17
C ARG A 34 21.23 -15.04 -5.45
N GLN A 35 20.47 -14.76 -6.50
CA GLN A 35 20.67 -15.32 -7.82
C GLN A 35 21.30 -14.27 -8.74
N VAL A 36 21.99 -14.73 -9.79
CA VAL A 36 22.47 -13.88 -10.88
C VAL A 36 21.90 -14.43 -12.17
N GLN A 37 21.15 -13.62 -12.90
CA GLN A 37 20.62 -13.95 -14.22
C GLN A 37 21.37 -13.16 -15.29
N PHE A 38 21.98 -13.87 -16.23
CA PHE A 38 22.60 -13.23 -17.39
C PHE A 38 21.53 -12.90 -18.43
N THR A 39 21.43 -11.63 -18.81
CA THR A 39 20.53 -11.13 -19.85
C THR A 39 21.32 -10.55 -21.01
N SER A 40 20.68 -10.28 -22.15
CA SER A 40 21.31 -9.59 -23.28
C SER A 40 21.80 -8.17 -22.95
N GLN A 41 21.31 -7.58 -21.86
CA GLN A 41 21.71 -6.26 -21.37
C GLN A 41 22.73 -6.32 -20.21
N GLY A 42 23.24 -7.51 -19.89
CA GLY A 42 24.19 -7.74 -18.80
C GLY A 42 23.63 -8.59 -17.65
N PRO A 43 24.47 -8.89 -16.63
CA PRO A 43 24.07 -9.67 -15.47
C PRO A 43 23.14 -8.86 -14.54
N VAL A 44 22.05 -9.48 -14.11
CA VAL A 44 21.08 -8.93 -13.16
C VAL A 44 21.15 -9.73 -11.85
N ALA A 45 21.32 -9.03 -10.72
CA ALA A 45 21.25 -9.64 -9.40
C ALA A 45 19.79 -9.70 -8.92
N ILE A 46 19.35 -10.87 -8.50
CA ILE A 46 17.98 -11.12 -8.02
C ILE A 46 18.06 -11.59 -6.56
N HIS A 47 17.27 -10.94 -5.70
CA HIS A 47 17.14 -11.29 -4.29
C HIS A 47 15.81 -12.00 -4.07
N VAL A 48 15.84 -13.24 -3.60
CA VAL A 48 14.64 -14.08 -3.44
C VAL A 48 14.45 -14.42 -1.97
N LEU A 49 13.26 -14.13 -1.45
CA LEU A 49 12.77 -14.64 -0.18
C LEU A 49 11.77 -15.75 -0.48
N LEU A 50 12.05 -16.95 0.02
CA LEU A 50 11.13 -18.07 -0.04
C LEU A 50 10.54 -18.29 1.34
N ALA A 51 9.21 -18.29 1.45
CA ALA A 51 8.48 -18.45 2.69
C ALA A 51 7.28 -19.40 2.49
N PRO A 52 6.75 -20.03 3.56
CA PRO A 52 5.55 -20.84 3.47
C PRO A 52 4.34 -20.00 3.06
N LYS A 53 3.32 -20.67 2.49
CA LYS A 53 2.03 -20.01 2.20
C LYS A 53 1.52 -19.34 3.49
N PRO A 54 1.09 -18.06 3.44
CA PRO A 54 0.54 -17.40 4.61
C PRO A 54 -0.61 -18.21 5.21
N GLY A 55 -0.59 -18.36 6.54
CA GLY A 55 -1.46 -19.25 7.31
C GLY A 55 -0.75 -19.80 8.54
N GLY A 56 -1.50 -20.07 9.61
CA GLY A 56 -0.96 -20.58 10.88
C GLY A 56 0.09 -19.62 11.48
N LEU A 57 1.35 -20.08 11.55
CA LEU A 57 2.47 -19.33 12.12
C LEU A 57 3.03 -18.22 11.20
N TYR A 58 2.63 -18.19 9.92
CA TYR A 58 3.14 -17.23 8.95
C TYR A 58 2.05 -16.26 8.52
N SER A 59 2.40 -14.97 8.42
CA SER A 59 1.50 -13.97 7.85
C SER A 59 2.28 -13.07 6.89
N LEU A 60 1.61 -12.66 5.81
CA LEU A 60 2.11 -11.66 4.87
C LEU A 60 1.16 -10.46 4.95
N LYS A 61 1.70 -9.29 5.28
CA LYS A 61 0.92 -8.08 5.54
C LYS A 61 1.58 -6.87 4.89
N PRO A 62 0.81 -5.97 4.25
CA PRO A 62 1.33 -4.66 3.89
C PRO A 62 1.56 -3.85 5.17
N VAL A 63 2.69 -3.14 5.23
CA VAL A 63 3.06 -2.24 6.33
C VAL A 63 3.18 -0.84 5.77
N LEU A 64 2.71 0.16 6.53
CA LEU A 64 2.78 1.57 6.19
C LEU A 64 4.05 2.21 6.75
N SER A 65 4.66 3.11 5.99
CA SER A 65 5.76 3.95 6.47
C SER A 65 5.27 4.82 7.62
N ASN A 66 6.00 4.84 8.74
CA ASN A 66 5.65 5.64 9.92
C ASN A 66 4.22 5.40 10.45
N GLY A 67 3.59 4.26 10.12
CA GLY A 67 2.19 3.98 10.44
C GLY A 67 1.15 4.84 9.68
N ALA A 68 1.56 5.55 8.62
CA ALA A 68 0.73 6.46 7.84
C ALA A 68 0.88 6.25 6.32
N ILE A 69 -0.14 6.67 5.57
CA ILE A 69 -0.14 6.63 4.10
C ILE A 69 0.84 7.61 3.50
N VAL A 70 1.06 8.75 4.16
CA VAL A 70 2.02 9.77 3.72
C VAL A 70 3.40 9.57 4.34
N GLY A 71 4.42 10.05 3.63
CA GLY A 71 5.80 9.99 4.06
C GLY A 71 6.53 8.76 3.56
N LEU A 72 7.84 8.75 3.79
CA LEU A 72 8.73 7.70 3.31
C LEU A 72 9.47 7.08 4.49
N GLU A 73 9.75 5.80 4.39
CA GLU A 73 10.55 5.08 5.36
C GLU A 73 11.40 4.02 4.65
N ARG A 74 12.63 3.80 5.13
CA ARG A 74 13.46 2.71 4.63
C ARG A 74 12.83 1.37 5.06
N VAL A 75 12.79 0.39 4.14
CA VAL A 75 12.29 -0.97 4.44
C VAL A 75 12.95 -1.57 5.69
N THR A 76 14.24 -1.31 5.90
CA THR A 76 14.97 -1.78 7.10
C THR A 76 14.48 -1.15 8.40
N ALA A 77 14.02 0.11 8.38
CA ALA A 77 13.42 0.75 9.55
C ALA A 77 12.00 0.20 9.79
N MET A 78 11.20 0.07 8.73
CA MET A 78 9.86 -0.52 8.80
C MET A 78 9.90 -1.94 9.39
N GLN A 79 10.84 -2.79 8.94
CA GLN A 79 11.02 -4.13 9.47
C GLN A 79 11.37 -4.13 10.97
N ARG A 80 12.21 -3.20 11.43
CA ARG A 80 12.58 -3.08 12.86
C ARG A 80 11.42 -2.58 13.71
N ALA A 81 10.52 -1.79 13.14
CA ALA A 81 9.34 -1.28 13.83
C ALA A 81 8.25 -2.35 14.03
N VAL A 82 8.26 -3.43 13.24
CA VAL A 82 7.33 -4.54 13.47
C VAL A 82 7.69 -5.26 14.76
N THR A 83 6.76 -5.28 15.70
CA THR A 83 6.91 -5.97 16.99
C THR A 83 6.12 -7.28 17.00
N GLY A 84 6.54 -8.22 17.86
CA GLY A 84 5.80 -9.46 18.11
C GLY A 84 6.00 -10.60 17.08
N ALA A 85 6.84 -10.41 16.06
CA ALA A 85 7.20 -11.46 15.12
C ALA A 85 8.60 -11.24 14.53
N THR A 86 9.29 -12.32 14.14
CA THR A 86 10.46 -12.23 13.26
C THR A 86 9.98 -11.90 11.85
N THR A 87 10.58 -10.90 11.21
CA THR A 87 10.10 -10.40 9.90
C THR A 87 11.20 -10.34 8.85
N ALA A 88 10.88 -10.78 7.64
CA ALA A 88 11.60 -10.45 6.42
C ALA A 88 10.65 -9.69 5.49
N GLY A 89 11.15 -8.68 4.79
CA GLY A 89 10.30 -7.80 3.97
C GLY A 89 11.03 -7.25 2.76
N VAL A 90 10.24 -6.83 1.79
CA VAL A 90 10.67 -6.12 0.57
C VAL A 90 9.88 -4.82 0.47
N ASN A 91 10.31 -3.90 -0.39
CA ASN A 91 9.46 -2.76 -0.74
C ASN A 91 8.17 -3.25 -1.41
N GLY A 92 7.08 -2.52 -1.17
CA GLY A 92 5.75 -2.85 -1.68
C GLY A 92 5.42 -2.12 -2.97
N ASP A 93 4.31 -1.39 -2.93
CA ASP A 93 3.69 -0.70 -4.06
C ASP A 93 4.54 0.44 -4.63
N LEU A 94 4.18 0.89 -5.84
CA LEU A 94 4.69 2.14 -6.38
C LEU A 94 4.10 3.32 -5.60
N PHE A 95 4.96 4.23 -5.18
CA PHE A 95 4.57 5.44 -4.47
C PHE A 95 5.07 6.70 -5.19
N ARG A 96 4.39 7.82 -4.92
CA ARG A 96 4.82 9.16 -5.32
C ARG A 96 5.92 9.68 -4.40
N GLU A 97 6.57 10.78 -4.76
CA GLU A 97 7.61 11.42 -3.93
C GLU A 97 7.14 11.77 -2.50
N ASP A 98 5.84 12.05 -2.33
CA ASP A 98 5.19 12.32 -1.03
C ASP A 98 4.87 11.04 -0.22
N GLY A 99 5.25 9.86 -0.72
CA GLY A 99 5.00 8.56 -0.11
C GLY A 99 3.65 7.93 -0.46
N LEU A 100 2.78 8.67 -1.16
CA LEU A 100 1.43 8.22 -1.44
C LEU A 100 1.45 6.99 -2.38
N PRO A 101 0.94 5.82 -1.95
CA PRO A 101 0.93 4.59 -2.76
C PRO A 101 -0.05 4.71 -3.93
N SER A 102 0.13 3.88 -4.96
CA SER A 102 -0.65 3.92 -6.20
C SER A 102 -1.80 2.93 -6.22
N GLY A 103 -1.59 1.72 -5.71
CA GLY A 103 -2.56 0.64 -5.62
C GLY A 103 -3.54 0.80 -4.46
N VAL A 104 -4.42 -0.19 -4.31
CA VAL A 104 -5.30 -0.29 -3.15
C VAL A 104 -4.48 -0.66 -1.92
N LEU A 105 -4.78 -0.02 -0.79
CA LEU A 105 -4.27 -0.46 0.50
C LEU A 105 -5.46 -0.91 1.34
N LEU A 106 -5.50 -2.21 1.63
CA LEU A 106 -6.44 -2.83 2.54
C LEU A 106 -5.65 -3.42 3.70
N GLN A 107 -5.97 -3.02 4.94
CA GLN A 107 -5.33 -3.54 6.14
C GLN A 107 -6.40 -4.00 7.11
N SER A 108 -6.31 -5.27 7.53
CA SER A 108 -7.25 -5.86 8.50
C SER A 108 -8.72 -5.70 8.09
N GLY A 109 -9.02 -5.77 6.79
CA GLY A 109 -10.38 -5.61 6.25
C GLY A 109 -10.86 -4.16 6.10
N ALA A 110 -10.10 -3.17 6.59
CA ALA A 110 -10.39 -1.75 6.38
C ALA A 110 -9.64 -1.22 5.15
N LEU A 111 -10.35 -0.48 4.31
CA LEU A 111 -9.77 0.24 3.19
C LEU A 111 -9.00 1.44 3.73
N ALA A 112 -7.68 1.40 3.64
CA ALA A 112 -6.84 2.52 4.02
C ALA A 112 -6.80 3.54 2.87
N ARG A 113 -6.83 3.12 1.60
CA ARG A 113 -6.76 4.05 0.46
C ARG A 113 -7.47 3.49 -0.77
N SER A 114 -8.09 4.38 -1.56
CA SER A 114 -8.58 4.02 -2.90
C SER A 114 -7.42 3.82 -3.89
N PRO A 115 -7.50 2.89 -4.85
CA PRO A 115 -6.48 2.70 -5.89
C PRO A 115 -6.51 3.84 -6.91
N SER A 116 -5.35 4.14 -7.50
CA SER A 116 -5.27 4.91 -8.74
C SER A 116 -5.95 4.13 -9.87
N PRO A 117 -6.67 4.82 -10.78
CA PRO A 117 -7.25 4.17 -11.95
C PRO A 117 -6.22 3.36 -12.75
N ASP A 118 -6.66 2.25 -13.33
CA ASP A 118 -5.92 1.42 -14.29
C ASP A 118 -4.69 0.65 -13.76
N ARG A 119 -4.38 0.77 -12.46
CA ARG A 119 -3.33 -0.01 -11.80
C ARG A 119 -3.85 -1.36 -11.30
N SER A 120 -3.03 -2.39 -11.50
CA SER A 120 -3.22 -3.67 -10.80
C SER A 120 -2.87 -3.53 -9.33
N SER A 121 -3.53 -4.30 -8.49
CA SER A 121 -3.33 -4.41 -7.06
C SER A 121 -3.09 -5.86 -6.69
N ILE A 122 -2.25 -6.10 -5.68
CA ILE A 122 -2.05 -7.43 -5.10
C ILE A 122 -2.92 -7.55 -3.86
N GLY A 123 -3.77 -8.57 -3.82
CA GLY A 123 -4.54 -8.98 -2.65
C GLY A 123 -4.03 -10.30 -2.08
N ILE A 124 -4.05 -10.43 -0.76
CA ILE A 124 -3.76 -11.67 -0.05
C ILE A 124 -5.07 -12.13 0.59
N GLY A 125 -5.63 -13.24 0.10
CA GLY A 125 -6.84 -13.84 0.64
C GLY A 125 -6.62 -14.35 2.07
N ALA A 126 -7.72 -14.52 2.82
CA ALA A 126 -7.67 -15.09 4.17
C ALA A 126 -7.14 -16.54 4.20
N ASP A 127 -7.22 -17.23 3.06
CA ASP A 127 -6.66 -18.57 2.84
C ASP A 127 -5.16 -18.55 2.42
N GLY A 128 -4.54 -17.37 2.40
CA GLY A 128 -3.18 -17.14 1.96
C GLY A 128 -2.97 -17.15 0.44
N SER A 129 -4.05 -17.16 -0.37
CA SER A 129 -3.94 -17.03 -1.82
C SER A 129 -3.50 -15.62 -2.22
N LEU A 130 -2.70 -15.52 -3.28
CA LEU A 130 -2.33 -14.24 -3.89
C LEU A 130 -3.16 -14.03 -5.14
N GLN A 131 -3.78 -12.86 -5.25
CA GLN A 131 -4.52 -12.44 -6.43
C GLN A 131 -4.00 -11.10 -6.94
N VAL A 132 -3.91 -10.96 -8.26
CA VAL A 132 -3.49 -9.72 -8.91
C VAL A 132 -4.61 -9.25 -9.80
N GLU A 133 -5.24 -8.14 -9.46
CA GLU A 133 -6.44 -7.67 -10.14
C GLU A 133 -6.48 -6.16 -10.28
N ARG A 134 -7.26 -5.65 -11.24
CA ARG A 134 -7.58 -4.22 -11.32
C ARG A 134 -8.80 -3.92 -10.46
N VAL A 135 -8.55 -3.52 -9.22
CA VAL A 135 -9.61 -3.19 -8.27
C VAL A 135 -10.06 -1.74 -8.45
N LYS A 136 -11.38 -1.51 -8.41
CA LYS A 136 -11.97 -0.17 -8.38
C LYS A 136 -12.71 0.01 -7.06
N VAL A 137 -12.54 1.17 -6.46
CA VAL A 137 -13.32 1.57 -5.28
C VAL A 137 -14.37 2.58 -5.73
N PHE A 138 -15.62 2.31 -5.38
CA PHE A 138 -16.72 3.25 -5.52
C PHE A 138 -17.19 3.63 -4.11
N ALA A 139 -16.90 4.86 -3.71
CA ALA A 139 -17.31 5.40 -2.42
C ALA A 139 -18.23 6.59 -2.63
N THR A 140 -19.26 6.69 -1.79
CA THR A 140 -20.17 7.83 -1.78
C THR A 140 -20.38 8.34 -0.37
N TRP A 141 -20.66 9.63 -0.23
CA TRP A 141 -21.08 10.27 1.00
C TRP A 141 -22.45 10.93 0.81
N ARG A 142 -23.18 11.11 1.92
CA ARG A 142 -24.35 11.98 1.98
C ARG A 142 -24.49 12.56 3.39
N GLY A 143 -24.95 13.81 3.47
CA GLY A 143 -25.59 14.33 4.68
C GLY A 143 -27.10 14.03 4.64
N SER A 144 -27.91 15.06 4.86
CA SER A 144 -29.37 15.02 4.68
C SER A 144 -29.81 14.94 3.21
N GLY A 145 -28.92 15.29 2.27
CA GLY A 145 -29.21 15.36 0.84
C GLY A 145 -28.85 14.12 0.03
N GLN A 146 -28.61 14.35 -1.27
CA GLN A 146 -28.28 13.32 -2.26
C GLN A 146 -26.91 12.66 -2.01
N ARG A 147 -26.79 11.37 -2.39
CA ARG A 147 -25.49 10.66 -2.41
C ARG A 147 -24.57 11.26 -3.47
N ARG A 148 -23.29 11.40 -3.14
CA ARG A 148 -22.26 11.99 -4.00
C ARG A 148 -20.97 11.19 -3.90
N ALA A 149 -20.18 11.19 -4.98
CA ALA A 149 -18.89 10.53 -4.98
C ALA A 149 -17.95 11.09 -3.90
N LEU A 150 -17.14 10.21 -3.32
CA LEU A 150 -16.17 10.47 -2.27
C LEU A 150 -14.85 9.78 -2.65
N LEU A 151 -13.72 10.40 -2.33
CA LEU A 151 -12.42 9.74 -2.30
C LEU A 151 -12.03 9.35 -0.87
N LEU A 152 -11.16 8.35 -0.70
CA LEU A 152 -10.66 7.94 0.62
C LEU A 152 -9.14 8.10 0.70
N ASN A 153 -8.69 8.87 1.68
CA ASN A 153 -7.27 9.18 1.94
C ASN A 153 -6.52 9.63 0.68
N LEU A 154 -7.16 10.56 -0.02
CA LEU A 154 -6.71 11.13 -1.29
C LEU A 154 -7.05 12.62 -1.31
N PRO A 155 -6.15 13.51 -1.75
CA PRO A 155 -6.49 14.92 -1.92
C PRO A 155 -7.68 15.12 -2.88
N PRO A 156 -8.74 15.85 -2.48
CA PRO A 156 -9.86 16.11 -3.38
C PRO A 156 -9.46 17.10 -4.49
N GLY A 157 -10.00 16.87 -5.69
CA GLY A 157 -9.93 17.84 -6.79
C GLY A 157 -10.70 19.14 -6.49
N PRO A 158 -10.69 20.14 -7.39
CA PRO A 158 -11.23 21.49 -7.13
C PRO A 158 -12.70 21.56 -6.67
N ASN A 159 -13.52 20.57 -7.02
CA ASN A 159 -14.93 20.45 -6.63
C ASN A 159 -15.22 19.15 -5.87
N GLY A 160 -14.16 18.46 -5.43
CA GLY A 160 -14.23 17.11 -4.88
C GLY A 160 -14.49 17.10 -3.38
N VAL A 161 -14.77 15.89 -2.89
CA VAL A 161 -14.88 15.57 -1.47
C VAL A 161 -14.06 14.32 -1.19
N SER A 162 -13.33 14.32 -0.08
CA SER A 162 -12.54 13.18 0.35
C SER A 162 -12.68 12.97 1.85
N LEU A 163 -12.67 11.71 2.27
CA LEU A 163 -12.63 11.31 3.66
C LEU A 163 -11.19 10.98 4.03
N PHE A 164 -10.70 11.63 5.08
CA PHE A 164 -9.40 11.38 5.68
C PHE A 164 -9.57 10.66 7.01
N THR A 165 -9.05 9.44 7.12
CA THR A 165 -9.03 8.65 8.36
C THR A 165 -7.64 8.72 8.98
N SER A 166 -7.48 8.17 10.19
CA SER A 166 -6.18 8.09 10.86
C SER A 166 -5.08 7.39 10.03
N ALA A 167 -5.46 6.57 9.04
CA ALA A 167 -4.49 5.95 8.13
C ALA A 167 -3.77 6.99 7.23
N TRP A 168 -4.34 8.17 6.98
CA TRP A 168 -3.65 9.22 6.22
C TRP A 168 -2.37 9.70 6.90
N GLY A 169 -2.49 9.99 8.20
CA GLY A 169 -1.49 10.71 8.99
C GLY A 169 -2.19 11.56 10.07
N PRO A 170 -1.45 12.40 10.81
CA PRO A 170 -2.00 13.16 11.93
C PRO A 170 -2.86 14.37 11.53
N THR A 171 -2.69 14.90 10.32
CA THR A 171 -3.37 16.11 9.83
C THR A 171 -3.79 15.95 8.37
N THR A 172 -4.91 16.56 7.98
CA THR A 172 -5.32 16.65 6.58
C THR A 172 -4.33 17.49 5.76
N PRO A 173 -4.33 17.38 4.41
CA PRO A 173 -3.52 18.26 3.58
C PRO A 173 -3.80 19.74 3.85
N ALA A 174 -2.73 20.54 3.94
CA ALA A 174 -2.87 21.99 3.96
C ALA A 174 -3.45 22.49 2.62
N GLY A 175 -4.30 23.51 2.66
CA GLY A 175 -4.88 24.09 1.45
C GLY A 175 -5.86 25.22 1.74
N SER A 176 -5.91 26.21 0.85
CA SER A 176 -6.94 27.25 0.88
C SER A 176 -8.21 26.79 0.18
N GLY A 177 -9.36 27.34 0.59
CA GLY A 177 -10.66 27.05 -0.05
C GLY A 177 -11.18 25.63 0.18
N ALA A 178 -10.68 24.96 1.23
CA ALA A 178 -11.27 23.73 1.74
C ALA A 178 -12.25 24.05 2.88
N THR A 179 -13.29 23.24 3.00
CA THR A 179 -14.14 23.16 4.20
C THR A 179 -14.03 21.75 4.74
N GLU A 180 -13.75 21.63 6.03
CA GLU A 180 -13.42 20.37 6.68
C GLU A 180 -14.43 20.07 7.79
N ALA A 181 -15.15 18.96 7.69
CA ALA A 181 -16.05 18.48 8.74
C ALA A 181 -15.35 17.40 9.56
N VAL A 182 -15.19 17.64 10.85
CA VAL A 182 -14.52 16.74 11.79
C VAL A 182 -15.54 15.75 12.34
N LEU A 183 -15.21 14.47 12.24
CA LEU A 183 -15.92 13.35 12.81
C LEU A 183 -15.08 12.84 14.00
N PRO A 184 -15.42 13.19 15.26
CA PRO A 184 -14.60 12.84 16.42
C PRO A 184 -14.39 11.33 16.57
N LEU A 185 -15.40 10.55 16.18
CA LEU A 185 -15.37 9.10 16.10
C LEU A 185 -15.89 8.67 14.72
N TYR A 186 -15.19 7.72 14.10
CA TYR A 186 -15.59 7.16 12.82
C TYR A 186 -15.21 5.68 12.75
N PRO A 187 -16.13 4.79 12.35
CA PRO A 187 -15.82 3.36 12.23
C PRO A 187 -14.73 3.13 11.16
N PRO A 188 -13.95 2.04 11.27
CA PRO A 188 -13.01 1.66 10.22
C PRO A 188 -13.68 1.58 8.86
N ALA A 189 -12.99 2.05 7.81
CA ALA A 189 -13.50 2.14 6.45
C ALA A 189 -13.64 0.76 5.77
N THR A 190 -14.52 -0.07 6.31
CA THR A 190 -14.77 -1.43 5.83
C THR A 190 -15.63 -1.39 4.55
N PRO A 191 -15.26 -2.14 3.50
CA PRO A 191 -16.01 -2.16 2.24
C PRO A 191 -17.42 -2.74 2.41
N ASN A 192 -18.30 -2.41 1.45
CA ASN A 192 -19.65 -2.98 1.28
C ASN A 192 -20.66 -2.70 2.41
N ILE A 193 -20.36 -1.74 3.30
CA ILE A 193 -21.31 -1.29 4.32
C ILE A 193 -21.44 0.24 4.32
N ASP A 194 -22.60 0.74 4.73
CA ASP A 194 -22.79 2.16 4.99
C ASP A 194 -22.16 2.51 6.35
N LEU A 195 -21.28 3.51 6.36
CA LEU A 195 -20.59 3.99 7.55
C LEU A 195 -21.20 5.32 8.00
N THR A 196 -21.48 5.45 9.30
CA THR A 196 -22.09 6.66 9.87
C THR A 196 -21.12 7.32 10.84
N GLY A 197 -21.03 8.66 10.77
CA GLY A 197 -20.29 9.48 11.71
C GLY A 197 -21.04 10.78 11.98
N THR A 198 -20.93 11.28 13.21
CA THR A 198 -21.53 12.56 13.61
C THR A 198 -20.51 13.68 13.45
N VAL A 199 -20.90 14.77 12.77
CA VAL A 199 -20.07 15.97 12.64
C VAL A 199 -20.02 16.67 13.99
N GLY A 200 -18.81 16.80 14.55
CA GLY A 200 -18.57 17.54 15.79
C GLY A 200 -18.17 18.99 15.57
N GLU A 201 -17.50 19.27 14.44
CA GLU A 201 -16.98 20.60 14.12
C GLU A 201 -16.89 20.79 12.60
N ILE A 202 -17.05 22.02 12.13
CA ILE A 202 -16.75 22.43 10.75
C ILE A 202 -15.67 23.51 10.79
N ARG A 203 -14.60 23.32 10.01
CA ARG A 203 -13.47 24.24 9.88
C ARG A 203 -13.34 24.75 8.45
N GLN A 204 -12.77 25.94 8.32
CA GLN A 204 -12.39 26.53 7.03
C GLN A 204 -10.88 26.45 6.85
N GLY A 205 -10.46 26.19 5.62
CA GLY A 205 -9.08 25.85 5.30
C GLY A 205 -8.77 24.37 5.45
N GLY A 206 -7.55 23.98 5.09
CA GLY A 206 -7.00 22.64 5.28
C GLY A 206 -5.98 22.57 6.42
N GLY A 207 -5.55 21.36 6.76
CA GLY A 207 -4.58 21.12 7.83
C GLY A 207 -5.21 20.79 9.18
N THR A 208 -6.47 20.38 9.22
CA THR A 208 -7.14 19.97 10.46
C THR A 208 -6.52 18.69 11.02
N PRO A 209 -6.24 18.63 12.33
CA PRO A 209 -5.86 17.40 13.01
C PRO A 209 -6.94 16.31 12.84
N ILE A 210 -6.52 15.12 12.44
CA ILE A 210 -7.42 13.97 12.33
C ILE A 210 -7.53 13.34 13.72
N PRO A 211 -8.72 13.29 14.34
CA PRO A 211 -8.88 12.73 15.68
C PRO A 211 -8.46 11.26 15.73
N PRO A 212 -7.83 10.77 16.81
CA PRO A 212 -7.59 9.35 17.01
C PRO A 212 -8.90 8.56 16.98
N GLY A 213 -9.02 7.59 16.06
CA GLY A 213 -10.27 6.83 15.86
C GLY A 213 -11.40 7.63 15.21
N GLY A 214 -11.11 8.85 14.75
CA GLY A 214 -12.03 9.70 14.01
C GLY A 214 -11.66 9.83 12.53
N ALA A 215 -12.29 10.79 11.88
CA ALA A 215 -12.04 11.13 10.49
C ALA A 215 -12.34 12.60 10.21
N VAL A 216 -11.90 13.10 9.06
CA VAL A 216 -12.21 14.45 8.57
C VAL A 216 -12.69 14.35 7.13
N VAL A 217 -13.86 14.91 6.84
CA VAL A 217 -14.35 15.07 5.47
C VAL A 217 -13.86 16.40 4.94
N VAL A 218 -13.01 16.37 3.93
CA VAL A 218 -12.42 17.56 3.28
C VAL A 218 -13.12 17.78 1.95
N ALA A 219 -13.73 18.95 1.79
CA ALA A 219 -14.46 19.32 0.59
C ALA A 219 -13.93 20.62 -0.01
N ARG A 220 -13.97 20.74 -1.35
CA ARG A 220 -13.50 21.93 -2.09
C ARG A 220 -14.56 22.42 -3.08
N GLY A 221 -14.55 23.71 -3.37
CA GLY A 221 -15.42 24.33 -4.39
C GLY A 221 -16.90 23.99 -4.15
N THR A 222 -17.60 23.52 -5.18
CA THR A 222 -19.01 23.12 -5.05
C THR A 222 -19.24 21.98 -4.05
N GLY A 223 -18.22 21.15 -3.78
CA GLY A 223 -18.26 20.13 -2.73
C GLY A 223 -18.38 20.76 -1.34
N ALA A 224 -17.66 21.86 -1.09
CA ALA A 224 -17.70 22.58 0.19
C ALA A 224 -19.09 23.17 0.45
N THR A 225 -19.69 23.83 -0.55
CA THR A 225 -21.07 24.35 -0.45
C THR A 225 -22.07 23.27 -0.07
N ARG A 226 -21.88 22.05 -0.59
CA ARG A 226 -22.76 20.90 -0.31
C ARG A 226 -22.51 20.27 1.05
N LEU A 227 -21.30 20.40 1.59
CA LEU A 227 -20.96 19.87 2.92
C LEU A 227 -21.62 20.69 4.03
N THR A 228 -21.82 21.98 3.77
CA THR A 228 -22.41 22.94 4.73
C THR A 228 -23.90 23.21 4.50
N ALA A 229 -24.51 22.58 3.49
CA ALA A 229 -25.93 22.70 3.17
C ALA A 229 -26.74 21.61 3.87
#